data_AF-Q9H5X1-F1
#
_entry.id   AF-Q9H5X1-F1
#
_cell.length_a   1.000
_cell.length_b   1.000
_cell.length_c   1.000
_cell.angle_alpha   90.00
_cell.angle_beta   90.00
_cell.angle_gamma   90.00
#
_symmetry.space_group_name_H-M   'P 1'
#
loop_
_entity.id
_entity.type
_entity.pdbx_description
1 polymer ?
#
loop_
_entity_poly.entity_id
_entity_poly.type
_entity_poly.pdbx_seq_one_letter_code
_entity_poly.pdbx_strand_id
1 'polypeptide(L)'
;MQRVSGLLSWTLSRVLWLSGLSEPGAARQPRIMEEKALEVYDLIRTIRDPEKPNTLEELEVVSESCVEVQEINEEEYLVIIRFTPTVPHCSLATLIGLCLRVKLQRCLPFKHKLEIYISEGTHSTEEDINKQINDKERVAAAMENPNLREIVEQCVLEPD
;
A
#
# COMPACT_ATOMS: atom_id res chain seq x y z
N MET A 1 15.77 -42.72 20.29
CA MET A 1 15.71 -41.43 20.99
C MET A 1 15.86 -40.31 19.96
N GLN A 2 14.85 -39.45 19.84
CA GLN A 2 14.50 -38.62 18.69
C GLN A 2 15.42 -37.38 18.52
N ARG A 3 16.46 -37.44 17.69
CA ARG A 3 17.21 -36.26 17.20
C ARG A 3 17.94 -36.57 15.87
N VAL A 4 17.22 -36.88 14.78
CA VAL A 4 17.88 -37.13 13.48
C VAL A 4 17.14 -36.57 12.24
N SER A 5 15.88 -36.13 12.33
CA SER A 5 15.16 -35.69 11.12
C SER A 5 15.56 -34.29 10.61
N GLY A 6 16.09 -33.43 11.49
CA GLY A 6 16.45 -32.05 11.12
C GLY A 6 17.61 -31.97 10.11
N LEU A 7 18.68 -32.75 10.31
CA LEU A 7 19.85 -32.68 9.41
C LEU A 7 19.52 -33.16 7.99
N LEU A 8 18.71 -34.21 7.85
CA LEU A 8 18.32 -34.74 6.54
C LEU A 8 17.49 -33.73 5.74
N SER A 9 16.54 -33.05 6.40
CA SER A 9 15.72 -32.01 5.77
C SER A 9 16.59 -30.86 5.26
N TRP A 10 17.53 -30.36 6.06
CA TRP A 10 18.40 -29.25 5.67
C TRP A 10 19.35 -29.64 4.53
N THR A 11 19.89 -30.85 4.55
CA THR A 11 20.72 -31.35 3.44
C THR A 11 19.92 -31.51 2.15
N LEU A 12 18.68 -31.99 2.23
CA LEU A 12 17.82 -32.14 1.06
C LEU A 12 17.42 -30.78 0.47
N SER A 13 17.02 -29.82 1.31
CA SER A 13 16.71 -28.45 0.85
C SER A 13 17.92 -27.79 0.19
N ARG A 14 19.12 -27.98 0.75
CA ARG A 14 20.37 -27.40 0.22
C ARG A 14 20.81 -28.08 -1.08
N VAL A 15 20.60 -29.39 -1.21
CA VAL A 15 20.83 -30.12 -2.47
C VAL A 15 19.80 -29.67 -3.51
N LEU A 16 18.52 -29.48 -3.16
CA LEU A 16 17.49 -29.00 -4.09
C LEU A 16 17.84 -27.60 -4.64
N TRP A 17 18.25 -26.69 -3.75
CA TRP A 17 18.73 -25.35 -4.10
C TRP A 17 19.94 -25.37 -5.05
N LEU A 18 20.92 -26.27 -4.81
CA LEU A 18 22.10 -26.41 -5.66
C LEU A 18 21.83 -27.12 -6.99
N SER A 19 20.74 -27.89 -7.09
CA SER A 19 20.40 -28.69 -8.27
C SER A 19 19.64 -27.91 -9.35
N GLY A 20 19.38 -26.60 -9.16
CA GLY A 20 18.64 -25.79 -10.13
C GLY A 20 17.17 -26.20 -10.33
N LEU A 21 16.65 -27.09 -9.47
CA LEU A 21 15.23 -27.40 -9.38
C LEU A 21 14.55 -26.27 -8.60
N SER A 22 14.45 -25.10 -9.24
CA SER A 22 13.60 -24.01 -8.76
C SER A 22 12.16 -24.51 -8.73
N GLU A 23 11.53 -24.54 -7.56
CA GLU A 23 10.12 -24.90 -7.45
C GLU A 23 9.31 -23.98 -8.38
N PRO A 24 8.37 -24.53 -9.19
CA PRO A 24 7.55 -23.74 -10.12
C PRO A 24 6.77 -22.60 -9.45
N GLY A 25 6.59 -22.66 -8.11
CA GLY A 25 5.95 -21.61 -7.31
C GLY A 25 6.81 -20.37 -7.11
N ALA A 26 8.14 -20.50 -7.03
CA ALA A 26 9.02 -19.38 -6.69
C ALA A 26 9.01 -18.27 -7.77
N ALA A 27 8.87 -18.65 -9.04
CA ALA A 27 8.76 -17.68 -10.15
C ALA A 27 7.36 -17.10 -10.34
N ARG A 28 6.33 -17.74 -9.77
CA ARG A 28 4.93 -17.26 -9.84
C ARG A 28 4.68 -16.14 -8.83
N GLN A 29 5.27 -16.25 -7.65
CA GLN A 29 5.10 -15.28 -6.57
C GLN A 29 5.39 -13.82 -6.97
N PRO A 30 6.55 -13.48 -7.56
CA PRO A 30 6.85 -12.09 -7.92
C PRO A 30 5.86 -11.52 -8.94
N ARG A 31 5.42 -12.33 -9.91
CA ARG A 31 4.44 -11.90 -10.92
C ARG A 31 3.07 -11.59 -10.30
N ILE A 32 2.61 -12.41 -9.36
CA ILE A 32 1.34 -12.18 -8.65
C ILE A 32 1.44 -10.87 -7.85
N MET A 33 2.57 -10.59 -7.20
CA MET A 33 2.74 -9.35 -6.44
C MET A 33 2.76 -8.11 -7.35
N GLU A 34 3.43 -8.20 -8.50
CA GLU A 34 3.43 -7.14 -9.53
C GLU A 34 2.02 -6.85 -10.07
N GLU A 35 1.26 -7.90 -10.41
CA GLU A 35 -0.14 -7.76 -10.85
C GLU A 35 -1.01 -7.09 -9.78
N LYS A 36 -0.82 -7.45 -8.51
CA LYS A 36 -1.54 -6.82 -7.38
C LYS A 36 -1.12 -5.37 -7.15
N ALA A 37 0.16 -5.04 -7.33
CA ALA A 37 0.63 -3.66 -7.25
C ALA A 37 0.03 -2.79 -8.35
N LEU A 38 -0.09 -3.32 -9.57
CA LEU A 38 -0.79 -2.66 -10.69
C LEU A 38 -2.27 -2.43 -10.38
N GLU A 39 -2.98 -3.44 -9.85
CA GLU A 39 -4.39 -3.29 -9.41
C GLU A 39 -4.54 -2.16 -8.36
N VAL A 40 -3.63 -2.09 -7.38
CA VAL A 40 -3.62 -1.02 -6.38
C VAL A 40 -3.35 0.34 -7.03
N TYR A 41 -2.36 0.42 -7.92
CA TYR A 41 -2.00 1.66 -8.62
C TYR A 41 -3.17 2.21 -9.44
N ASP A 42 -3.86 1.35 -10.21
CA ASP A 42 -5.00 1.73 -11.04
C ASP A 42 -6.15 2.35 -10.22
N LEU A 43 -6.32 1.92 -8.97
CA LEU A 43 -7.33 2.48 -8.07
C LEU A 43 -6.95 3.84 -7.50
N ILE A 44 -5.66 4.10 -7.23
CA ILE A 44 -5.22 5.32 -6.55
C ILE A 44 -4.83 6.44 -7.51
N ARG A 45 -4.41 6.11 -8.74
CA ARG A 45 -3.92 7.09 -9.73
C ARG A 45 -4.97 8.12 -10.13
N THR A 46 -6.26 7.76 -10.07
CA THR A 46 -7.39 8.63 -10.45
C THR A 46 -7.96 9.47 -9.30
N ILE A 47 -7.50 9.26 -8.06
CA ILE A 47 -7.91 10.08 -6.91
C ILE A 47 -7.57 11.55 -7.21
N ARG A 48 -8.49 12.45 -6.92
CA ARG A 48 -8.28 13.90 -7.10
C ARG A 48 -7.53 14.48 -5.91
N ASP A 49 -6.69 15.46 -6.19
CA ASP A 49 -6.07 16.27 -5.16
C ASP A 49 -7.13 17.14 -4.45
N PRO A 50 -7.09 17.26 -3.10
CA PRO A 50 -8.09 18.04 -2.37
C PRO A 50 -8.09 19.54 -2.68
N GLU A 51 -7.01 20.07 -3.27
CA GLU A 51 -6.83 21.50 -3.56
C GLU A 51 -6.80 21.80 -5.07
N LYS A 52 -6.28 20.86 -5.88
CA LYS A 52 -6.07 21.04 -7.32
C LYS A 52 -7.04 20.21 -8.16
N PRO A 53 -7.44 20.66 -9.36
CA PRO A 53 -8.36 19.93 -10.24
C PRO A 53 -7.68 18.75 -10.97
N ASN A 54 -6.59 18.21 -10.42
CA ASN A 54 -5.73 17.20 -11.03
C ASN A 54 -5.77 15.90 -10.23
N THR A 55 -5.43 14.79 -10.87
CA THR A 55 -5.28 13.52 -10.16
C THR A 55 -3.95 13.46 -9.40
N LEU A 56 -3.85 12.51 -8.46
CA LEU A 56 -2.60 12.26 -7.74
C LEU A 56 -1.47 11.81 -8.69
N GLU A 57 -1.80 11.09 -9.77
CA GLU A 57 -0.82 10.71 -10.82
C GLU A 57 -0.35 11.94 -11.62
N GLU A 58 -1.26 12.81 -12.04
CA GLU A 58 -0.92 14.04 -12.78
C GLU A 58 -0.02 14.99 -11.99
N LEU A 59 -0.08 14.94 -10.67
CA LEU A 59 0.72 15.75 -9.75
C LEU A 59 1.96 15.02 -9.23
N GLU A 60 2.26 13.82 -9.74
CA GLU A 60 3.36 12.96 -9.28
C GLU A 60 3.33 12.67 -7.76
N VAL A 61 2.15 12.73 -7.16
CA VAL A 61 1.93 12.40 -5.75
C VAL A 61 2.00 10.89 -5.55
N VAL A 62 1.53 10.12 -6.54
CA VAL A 62 1.64 8.66 -6.61
C VAL A 62 2.22 8.24 -7.96
N SER A 63 2.93 7.12 -7.99
CA SER A 63 3.46 6.49 -9.19
C SER A 63 3.39 4.96 -9.06
N GLU A 64 3.48 4.23 -10.16
CA GLU A 64 3.43 2.77 -10.13
C GLU A 64 4.50 2.17 -9.19
N SER A 65 5.71 2.73 -9.23
CA SER A 65 6.84 2.34 -8.38
C SER A 65 6.67 2.66 -6.89
N CYS A 66 5.67 3.46 -6.53
CA CYS A 66 5.42 3.87 -5.15
C CYS A 66 4.57 2.85 -4.38
N VAL A 67 4.06 1.84 -5.09
CA VAL A 67 3.21 0.77 -4.58
C VAL A 67 4.02 -0.52 -4.45
N GLU A 68 3.93 -1.15 -3.28
CA GLU A 68 4.57 -2.43 -3.00
C GLU A 68 3.54 -3.37 -2.37
N VAL A 69 3.47 -4.60 -2.85
CA VAL A 69 2.56 -5.63 -2.34
C VAL A 69 3.36 -6.85 -1.89
N GLN A 70 3.09 -7.32 -0.68
CA GLN A 70 3.71 -8.50 -0.10
C GLN A 70 2.64 -9.49 0.36
N GLU A 71 2.91 -10.79 0.28
CA GLU A 71 2.02 -11.82 0.83
C GLU A 71 2.31 -12.02 2.33
N ILE A 72 1.26 -11.98 3.15
CA ILE A 72 1.34 -12.25 4.60
C ILE A 72 1.05 -13.74 4.87
N ASN A 73 -0.03 -14.25 4.27
CA ASN A 73 -0.46 -15.64 4.31
C ASN A 73 -1.33 -15.91 3.07
N GLU A 74 -1.76 -17.16 2.88
CA GLU A 74 -2.64 -17.55 1.77
C GLU A 74 -3.85 -16.60 1.66
N GLU A 75 -3.91 -15.85 0.56
CA GLU A 75 -4.98 -14.87 0.23
C GLU A 75 -5.01 -13.58 1.08
N GLU A 76 -4.00 -13.29 1.91
CA GLU A 76 -3.88 -12.02 2.65
C GLU A 76 -2.60 -11.26 2.29
N TYR A 77 -2.76 -10.01 1.86
CA TYR A 77 -1.66 -9.19 1.35
C TYR A 77 -1.37 -7.97 2.25
N LEU A 78 -0.12 -7.53 2.31
CA LEU A 78 0.28 -6.23 2.83
C LEU A 78 0.48 -5.28 1.64
N VAL A 79 -0.31 -4.23 1.58
CA VAL A 79 -0.17 -3.15 0.60
C VAL A 79 0.56 -1.99 1.29
N ILE A 80 1.69 -1.59 0.71
CA ILE A 80 2.53 -0.48 1.17
C ILE A 80 2.51 0.59 0.09
N ILE A 81 2.16 1.82 0.46
CA ILE A 81 2.14 2.96 -0.46
C ILE A 81 3.01 4.07 0.08
N ARG A 82 3.91 4.59 -0.75
CA ARG A 82 4.70 5.78 -0.47
C ARG A 82 4.20 6.92 -1.35
N PHE A 83 3.73 8.02 -0.79
CA PHE A 83 3.22 9.16 -1.58
C PHE A 83 4.00 10.43 -1.28
N THR A 84 4.10 11.32 -2.26
CA THR A 84 4.85 12.57 -2.15
C THR A 84 3.87 13.75 -2.15
N PRO A 85 3.64 14.43 -1.02
CA PRO A 85 2.77 15.60 -0.99
C PRO A 85 3.24 16.70 -1.95
N THR A 86 2.31 17.47 -2.51
CA THR A 86 2.63 18.56 -3.45
C THR A 86 3.40 19.72 -2.84
N VAL A 87 3.35 19.87 -1.50
CA VAL A 87 4.02 20.92 -0.74
C VAL A 87 4.55 20.37 0.60
N PRO A 88 5.76 20.78 1.03
CA PRO A 88 6.45 20.16 2.19
C PRO A 88 5.92 20.58 3.57
N HIS A 89 4.96 21.51 3.64
CA HIS A 89 4.47 22.10 4.90
C HIS A 89 2.94 22.25 4.90
N CYS A 90 2.21 21.16 4.68
CA CYS A 90 0.77 21.23 4.49
C CYS A 90 -0.01 20.19 5.29
N SER A 91 -1.09 20.64 5.91
CA SER A 91 -2.08 19.75 6.54
C SER A 91 -2.76 18.83 5.54
N LEU A 92 -2.77 19.18 4.24
CA LEU A 92 -3.39 18.40 3.17
C LEU A 92 -2.71 17.05 2.94
N ALA A 93 -1.43 16.88 3.31
CA ALA A 93 -0.76 15.59 3.22
C ALA A 93 -1.51 14.50 4.01
N THR A 94 -2.14 14.87 5.14
CA THR A 94 -2.99 13.94 5.91
C THR A 94 -4.27 13.58 5.14
N LEU A 95 -4.89 14.55 4.45
CA LEU A 95 -6.09 14.30 3.63
C LEU A 95 -5.79 13.38 2.46
N ILE A 96 -4.66 13.56 1.76
CA ILE A 96 -4.23 12.67 0.68
C ILE A 96 -4.11 11.22 1.20
N GLY A 97 -3.44 11.03 2.34
CA GLY A 97 -3.33 9.72 2.99
C GLY A 97 -4.68 9.11 3.38
N LEU A 98 -5.64 9.93 3.83
CA LEU A 98 -7.01 9.48 4.10
C LEU A 98 -7.75 9.06 2.83
N CYS A 99 -7.63 9.83 1.74
CA CYS A 99 -8.23 9.48 0.44
C CYS A 99 -7.71 8.14 -0.09
N LEU A 100 -6.39 7.93 -0.04
CA LEU A 100 -5.76 6.66 -0.41
C LEU A 100 -6.34 5.49 0.41
N ARG A 101 -6.42 5.67 1.74
CA ARG A 101 -6.95 4.64 2.64
C ARG A 101 -8.40 4.31 2.34
N VAL A 102 -9.25 5.31 2.19
CA VAL A 102 -10.69 5.13 1.93
C VAL A 102 -10.93 4.49 0.57
N LYS A 103 -10.20 4.91 -0.48
CA LYS A 103 -10.31 4.32 -1.82
C LYS A 103 -9.98 2.83 -1.80
N LEU A 104 -8.86 2.45 -1.21
CA LEU A 104 -8.40 1.06 -1.19
C LEU A 104 -9.26 0.17 -0.30
N GLN A 105 -9.73 0.69 0.84
CA GLN A 105 -10.67 -0.03 1.70
C GLN A 105 -12.00 -0.36 1.00
N ARG A 106 -12.42 0.45 0.02
CA ARG A 106 -13.69 0.26 -0.72
C ARG A 106 -13.54 -0.57 -1.98
N CYS A 107 -12.43 -0.41 -2.70
CA CYS A 107 -12.30 -0.87 -4.07
C CYS A 107 -11.38 -2.09 -4.24
N LEU A 108 -10.50 -2.40 -3.27
CA LEU A 108 -9.61 -3.56 -3.43
C LEU A 108 -10.38 -4.89 -3.31
N PRO A 109 -10.27 -5.80 -4.29
CA PRO A 109 -11.07 -7.03 -4.33
C PRO A 109 -10.45 -8.21 -3.54
N PHE A 110 -9.46 -7.95 -2.68
CA PHE A 110 -8.75 -8.97 -1.91
C PHE A 110 -8.51 -8.54 -0.46
N LYS A 111 -8.33 -9.52 0.43
CA LYS A 111 -8.07 -9.27 1.84
C LYS A 111 -6.67 -8.67 2.00
N HIS A 112 -6.60 -7.52 2.66
CA HIS A 112 -5.33 -6.79 2.78
C HIS A 112 -5.17 -6.05 4.10
N LYS A 113 -3.92 -5.84 4.49
CA LYS A 113 -3.47 -4.79 5.40
C LYS A 113 -2.93 -3.64 4.56
N LEU A 114 -3.09 -2.42 5.06
CA LEU A 114 -2.69 -1.21 4.33
C LEU A 114 -1.83 -0.32 5.23
N GLU A 115 -0.60 -0.11 4.79
CA GLU A 115 0.34 0.85 5.34
C GLU A 115 0.62 1.95 4.32
N ILE A 116 0.51 3.21 4.77
CA ILE A 116 0.70 4.38 3.91
C ILE A 116 1.78 5.23 4.56
N TYR A 117 2.75 5.68 3.76
CA TYR A 117 3.85 6.51 4.22
C TYR A 117 4.00 7.70 3.28
N ILE A 118 4.34 8.85 3.83
CA ILE A 118 4.92 9.94 3.05
C ILE A 118 6.33 9.51 2.62
N SER A 119 6.71 9.82 1.39
CA SER A 119 8.06 9.61 0.86
C SER A 119 9.10 10.34 1.72
N GLU A 120 10.17 9.64 2.09
CA GLU A 120 11.17 10.16 3.03
C GLU A 120 11.75 11.52 2.60
N GLY A 121 11.75 12.48 3.53
CA GLY A 121 12.35 13.81 3.32
C GLY A 121 11.49 14.78 2.51
N THR A 122 10.25 14.42 2.17
CA THR A 122 9.35 15.27 1.36
C THR A 122 8.42 16.16 2.17
N HIS A 123 8.30 15.94 3.49
CA HIS A 123 7.41 16.73 4.35
C HIS A 123 8.01 16.98 5.74
N SER A 124 7.80 18.16 6.32
CA SER A 124 8.42 18.54 7.61
C SER A 124 7.89 17.77 8.83
N THR A 125 6.64 17.30 8.77
CA THR A 125 5.99 16.54 9.84
C THR A 125 5.66 15.11 9.37
N GLU A 126 6.52 14.55 8.53
CA GLU A 126 6.37 13.20 7.95
C GLU A 126 6.04 12.14 9.02
N GLU A 127 6.81 12.08 10.11
CA GLU A 127 6.64 11.06 11.16
C GLU A 127 5.26 11.14 11.83
N ASP A 128 4.79 12.36 12.14
CA ASP A 128 3.49 12.56 12.79
C ASP A 128 2.33 12.21 11.85
N ILE A 129 2.46 12.54 10.55
CA ILE A 129 1.44 12.19 9.57
C ILE A 129 1.41 10.68 9.34
N ASN A 130 2.58 10.04 9.20
CA ASN A 130 2.70 8.59 9.07
C ASN A 130 2.06 7.85 10.26
N LYS A 131 2.22 8.37 11.48
CA LYS A 131 1.51 7.84 12.67
C LYS A 131 0.00 8.03 12.55
N GLN A 132 -0.46 9.21 12.15
CA GLN A 132 -1.89 9.52 12.06
C GLN A 132 -2.61 8.68 11.00
N ILE A 133 -2.03 8.53 9.80
CA ILE A 133 -2.66 7.81 8.68
C ILE A 133 -2.65 6.28 8.87
N ASN A 134 -1.79 5.74 9.73
CA ASN A 134 -1.74 4.30 10.04
C ASN A 134 -2.42 3.91 11.36
N ASP A 135 -2.81 4.88 12.19
CA ASP A 135 -3.62 4.66 13.38
C ASP A 135 -5.10 4.49 12.99
N LYS A 136 -5.61 3.25 13.10
CA LYS A 136 -6.98 2.90 12.72
C LYS A 136 -8.04 3.66 13.51
N GLU A 137 -7.80 3.94 14.79
CA GLU A 137 -8.77 4.65 15.63
C GLU A 137 -8.84 6.12 15.24
N ARG A 138 -7.68 6.74 14.95
CA ARG A 138 -7.62 8.12 14.44
C ARG A 138 -8.27 8.27 13.08
N VAL A 139 -8.01 7.34 12.15
CA VAL A 139 -8.65 7.33 10.83
C VAL A 139 -10.16 7.21 10.98
N ALA A 140 -10.65 6.28 11.81
CA ALA A 140 -12.08 6.11 12.03
C ALA A 140 -12.71 7.39 12.59
N ALA A 141 -12.09 8.01 13.61
CA ALA A 141 -12.55 9.27 14.18
C ALA A 141 -12.55 10.43 13.17
N ALA A 142 -11.57 10.48 12.25
CA ALA A 142 -11.54 11.47 11.18
C ALA A 142 -12.69 11.30 10.20
N MET A 143 -13.05 10.06 9.85
CA MET A 143 -14.17 9.76 8.93
C MET A 143 -15.56 9.98 9.53
N GLU A 144 -15.68 10.06 10.86
CA GLU A 144 -16.91 10.49 11.54
C GLU A 144 -17.14 12.02 11.44
N ASN A 145 -16.11 12.80 11.10
CA ASN A 145 -16.27 14.23 10.86
C ASN A 145 -16.93 14.48 9.49
N PRO A 146 -18.14 15.06 9.42
CA PRO A 146 -18.85 15.25 8.16
C PRO A 146 -18.08 16.07 7.12
N ASN A 147 -17.33 17.08 7.55
CA ASN A 147 -16.57 17.96 6.66
C ASN A 147 -15.40 17.20 6.00
N LEU A 148 -14.66 16.41 6.80
CA LEU A 148 -13.56 15.61 6.29
C LEU A 148 -14.08 14.50 5.37
N ARG A 149 -15.16 13.84 5.78
CA ARG A 149 -15.81 12.81 4.98
C ARG A 149 -16.23 13.34 3.62
N GLU A 150 -16.91 14.48 3.56
CA GLU A 150 -17.35 15.08 2.29
C GLU A 150 -16.18 15.37 1.34
N ILE A 151 -15.08 15.96 1.85
CA ILE A 151 -13.87 16.21 1.06
C ILE A 151 -13.29 14.90 0.54
N VAL A 152 -13.16 13.89 1.41
CA VAL A 152 -12.61 12.58 1.02
C VAL A 152 -13.49 11.90 -0.01
N GLU A 153 -14.82 11.91 0.15
CA GLU A 153 -15.76 11.40 -0.84
C GLU A 153 -15.54 12.06 -2.21
N GLN A 154 -15.51 13.40 -2.25
CA GLN A 154 -15.30 14.14 -3.50
C GLN A 154 -13.97 13.78 -4.19
N CYS A 155 -12.93 13.47 -3.43
CA CYS A 155 -11.62 13.10 -3.98
C CYS A 155 -11.59 11.67 -4.55
N VAL A 156 -12.39 10.74 -4.01
CA VAL A 156 -12.36 9.31 -4.39
C VAL A 156 -13.43 8.91 -5.41
N LEU A 157 -14.35 9.81 -5.76
CA LEU A 157 -15.34 9.61 -6.81
C LEU A 157 -14.65 9.33 -8.15
N GLU A 158 -15.10 8.28 -8.84
CA GLU A 158 -14.70 8.05 -10.23
C GLU A 158 -15.24 9.21 -11.10
N PRO A 159 -14.46 9.70 -12.07
CA PRO A 159 -15.03 10.58 -13.10
C PRO A 159 -16.13 9.84 -13.87
N ASP A 160 -17.25 10.52 -14.11
CA ASP A 160 -18.35 10.03 -14.95
C ASP A 160 -17.90 9.60 -16.36
#